data_AF-A0A239BQI1-F1
#
_entry.id   AF-A0A239BQI1-F1
#
_cell.length_a   1.000
_cell.length_b   1.000
_cell.length_c   1.000
_cell.angle_alpha   90.00
_cell.angle_beta   90.00
_cell.angle_gamma   90.00
#
_symmetry.space_group_name_H-M   'P 1'
#
loop_
_entity.id
_entity.type
_entity.pdbx_description
1 polymer ?
#
loop_
_entity_poly.entity_id
_entity_poly.type
_entity_poly.pdbx_seq_one_letter_code
_entity_poly.pdbx_strand_id
1 'polypeptide(L)'
;MKRIAMIAGCVLAAACSPAGDAGAPVGDGVAAGNAILPAEPDMTIANAAEAPATPAPTDAWIGKWVGVEGLALDIAPGPDAGQYALKVSLLDGTGTYVGRADGEAIRFTRDGREESIRKASGDETGLKYLAGKKDCLMIREGEGFCRD
;
A
#
# COMPACT_ATOMS: atom_id res chain seq x y z
N MET A 1 -0.43 -1.37 -49.68
CA MET A 1 -0.10 -2.56 -50.50
C MET A 1 1.20 -3.18 -49.97
N LYS A 2 1.26 -4.52 -49.88
CA LYS A 2 2.38 -5.40 -49.45
C LYS A 2 2.75 -5.30 -47.94
N ARG A 3 2.42 -6.21 -47.00
CA ARG A 3 2.41 -7.68 -46.84
C ARG A 3 3.70 -8.25 -46.19
N ILE A 4 3.47 -9.02 -45.10
CA ILE A 4 4.21 -10.24 -44.64
C ILE A 4 5.49 -9.93 -43.80
N ALA A 5 5.78 -10.56 -42.65
CA ALA A 5 5.44 -11.89 -42.13
C ALA A 5 5.31 -11.93 -40.59
N MET A 6 4.43 -12.81 -40.10
CA MET A 6 4.51 -13.43 -38.78
C MET A 6 5.73 -14.36 -38.69
N ILE A 7 6.35 -14.45 -37.51
CA ILE A 7 7.02 -15.67 -37.07
C ILE A 7 6.40 -16.05 -35.72
N ALA A 8 5.77 -17.22 -35.73
CA ALA A 8 5.32 -17.98 -34.58
C ALA A 8 6.37 -19.07 -34.29
N GLY A 9 6.62 -19.36 -33.01
CA GLY A 9 7.30 -20.56 -32.51
C GLY A 9 7.18 -20.57 -30.99
N CYS A 10 6.30 -21.38 -30.38
CA CYS A 10 6.51 -22.79 -29.96
C CYS A 10 7.76 -22.99 -29.10
N VAL A 11 7.79 -23.72 -27.96
CA VAL A 11 6.84 -24.37 -27.04
C VAL A 11 7.74 -25.04 -25.97
N LEU A 12 7.28 -25.09 -24.70
CA LEU A 12 7.59 -26.03 -23.58
C LEU A 12 8.99 -26.70 -23.43
N ALA A 13 9.55 -26.69 -22.21
CA ALA A 13 9.57 -27.86 -21.28
C ALA A 13 10.61 -27.72 -20.14
N ALA A 14 10.29 -28.41 -19.04
CA ALA A 14 10.97 -28.51 -17.74
C ALA A 14 12.26 -29.37 -17.73
N ALA A 15 13.11 -29.18 -16.71
CA ALA A 15 13.96 -30.20 -16.05
C ALA A 15 14.84 -29.52 -14.96
N CYS A 16 14.64 -29.79 -13.67
CA CYS A 16 15.24 -30.87 -12.84
C CYS A 16 16.51 -30.43 -12.09
N SER A 17 16.36 -30.21 -10.78
CA SER A 17 17.45 -30.25 -9.80
C SER A 17 17.62 -31.69 -9.27
N PRO A 18 18.84 -32.10 -8.88
CA PRO A 18 19.19 -33.50 -8.71
C PRO A 18 18.65 -34.13 -7.42
N ALA A 19 18.29 -35.40 -7.57
CA ALA A 19 17.99 -36.34 -6.50
C ALA A 19 19.23 -36.59 -5.61
N GLY A 20 19.05 -36.49 -4.31
CA GLY A 20 19.94 -37.09 -3.31
C GLY A 20 19.40 -38.47 -2.94
N ASP A 21 20.16 -39.50 -3.27
CA ASP A 21 19.98 -40.88 -2.80
C ASP A 21 20.88 -41.07 -1.57
N ALA A 22 20.32 -41.60 -0.48
CA ALA A 22 20.97 -42.63 0.35
C ALA A 22 20.13 -42.93 1.61
N GLY A 23 19.73 -44.19 1.75
CA GLY A 23 19.68 -44.84 3.07
C GLY A 23 18.34 -45.44 3.47
N ALA A 24 18.08 -46.68 3.03
CA ALA A 24 17.34 -47.65 3.83
C ALA A 24 18.35 -48.42 4.73
N PRO A 25 17.95 -48.97 5.89
CA PRO A 25 17.15 -50.20 5.86
C PRO A 25 15.96 -50.27 6.83
N VAL A 26 15.06 -51.14 6.42
CA VAL A 26 13.88 -51.69 7.08
C VAL A 26 14.23 -52.30 8.44
N GLY A 27 13.41 -52.00 9.45
CA GLY A 27 13.37 -52.70 10.72
C GLY A 27 11.92 -52.97 11.09
N ASP A 28 11.40 -54.12 10.68
CA ASP A 28 10.13 -54.67 11.17
C ASP A 28 10.30 -55.11 12.62
N GLY A 29 9.57 -54.44 13.51
CA GLY A 29 9.48 -54.78 14.93
C GLY A 29 8.05 -54.58 15.40
N VAL A 30 7.23 -55.62 15.28
CA VAL A 30 5.90 -55.70 15.90
C VAL A 30 6.05 -55.93 17.41
N ALA A 31 5.57 -54.98 18.21
CA ALA A 31 5.22 -55.21 19.61
C ALA A 31 3.96 -54.41 19.95
N ALA A 32 2.88 -55.14 20.20
CA ALA A 32 1.62 -54.60 20.68
C ALA A 32 1.78 -53.96 22.07
N GLY A 33 1.30 -52.72 22.20
CA GLY A 33 1.10 -52.05 23.47
C GLY A 33 0.12 -50.90 23.26
N ASN A 34 -1.07 -50.99 23.87
CA ASN A 34 -2.06 -49.92 23.91
C ASN A 34 -1.41 -48.62 24.40
N ALA A 35 -1.18 -47.68 23.48
CA ALA A 35 -0.86 -46.31 23.79
C ALA A 35 -1.98 -45.42 23.22
N ILE A 36 -2.77 -44.87 24.14
CA ILE A 36 -3.75 -43.83 23.88
C ILE A 36 -3.00 -42.67 23.21
N LEU A 37 -3.35 -42.37 21.96
CA LEU A 37 -2.87 -41.16 21.28
C LEU A 37 -3.31 -39.95 22.12
N PRO A 38 -2.42 -39.04 22.52
CA PRO A 38 -2.86 -37.74 23.04
C PRO A 38 -3.65 -37.05 21.92
N ALA A 39 -4.87 -36.61 22.27
CA ALA A 39 -5.74 -35.86 21.38
C ALA A 39 -4.96 -34.72 20.72
N GLU A 40 -5.02 -34.68 19.40
CA GLU A 40 -4.45 -33.60 18.59
C GLU A 40 -5.10 -32.29 19.07
N PRO A 41 -4.34 -31.21 19.34
CA PRO A 41 -4.96 -29.95 19.70
C PRO A 41 -5.80 -29.51 18.51
N ASP A 42 -7.11 -29.49 18.72
CA ASP A 42 -8.11 -28.92 17.82
C ASP A 42 -7.68 -27.50 17.47
N MET A 43 -7.14 -27.33 16.25
CA MET A 43 -6.80 -26.03 15.69
C MET A 43 -8.10 -25.34 15.34
N THR A 44 -8.76 -24.81 16.36
CA THR A 44 -9.80 -23.81 16.19
C THR A 44 -9.17 -22.62 15.48
N ILE A 45 -9.45 -22.50 14.19
CA ILE A 45 -9.21 -21.27 13.44
C ILE A 45 -10.15 -20.25 14.08
N ALA A 46 -9.65 -19.55 15.10
CA ALA A 46 -10.28 -18.36 15.61
C ALA A 46 -10.27 -17.36 14.46
N ASN A 47 -11.38 -17.30 13.73
CA ASN A 47 -11.69 -16.18 12.87
C ASN A 47 -11.87 -14.99 13.82
N ALA A 48 -10.74 -14.39 14.21
CA ALA A 48 -10.71 -13.15 14.94
C ALA A 48 -11.32 -12.13 14.00
N ALA A 49 -12.63 -11.91 14.15
CA ALA A 49 -13.31 -10.79 13.56
C ALA A 49 -12.54 -9.56 14.01
N GLU A 50 -11.79 -8.96 13.10
CA GLU A 50 -11.06 -7.72 13.36
C GLU A 50 -12.05 -6.70 13.88
N ALA A 51 -11.81 -6.22 15.10
CA ALA A 51 -12.58 -5.12 15.64
C ALA A 51 -12.46 -3.94 14.65
N PRO A 52 -13.56 -3.16 14.45
CA PRO A 52 -13.51 -2.03 13.54
C PRO A 52 -12.37 -1.11 13.94
N ALA A 53 -11.45 -0.86 13.01
CA ALA A 53 -10.33 0.03 13.23
C ALA A 53 -10.85 1.43 13.60
N THR A 54 -10.21 2.06 14.58
CA THR A 54 -10.56 3.43 14.97
C THR A 54 -10.20 4.37 13.81
N PRO A 55 -11.11 5.27 13.38
CA PRO A 55 -10.82 6.24 12.33
C PRO A 55 -9.60 7.10 12.67
N ALA A 56 -8.73 7.32 11.69
CA ALA A 56 -7.56 8.18 11.87
C ALA A 56 -7.98 9.66 11.77
N PRO A 57 -7.32 10.60 12.48
CA PRO A 57 -7.62 12.04 12.34
C PRO A 57 -7.51 12.53 10.89
N THR A 58 -6.60 11.95 10.12
CA THR A 58 -6.37 12.24 8.70
C THR A 58 -7.50 11.79 7.77
N ASP A 59 -8.46 10.99 8.25
CA ASP A 59 -9.67 10.64 7.50
C ASP A 59 -10.52 11.90 7.20
N ALA A 60 -10.41 12.93 8.03
CA ALA A 60 -11.04 14.23 7.80
C ALA A 60 -10.52 14.93 6.53
N TRP A 61 -9.37 14.49 5.98
CA TRP A 61 -8.76 15.11 4.81
C TRP A 61 -9.21 14.50 3.48
N ILE A 62 -10.01 13.43 3.51
CA ILE A 62 -10.55 12.80 2.31
C ILE A 62 -11.28 13.85 1.44
N GLY A 63 -11.12 13.72 0.12
CA GLY A 63 -11.64 14.61 -0.92
C GLY A 63 -10.57 15.43 -1.62
N LYS A 64 -11.01 16.43 -2.41
CA LYS A 64 -10.15 17.32 -3.20
C LYS A 64 -9.66 18.53 -2.40
N TRP A 65 -8.40 18.89 -2.56
CA TRP A 65 -7.77 20.12 -2.09
C TRP A 65 -7.15 20.86 -3.29
N VAL A 66 -7.23 22.19 -3.29
CA VAL A 66 -6.88 23.00 -4.47
C VAL A 66 -5.66 23.87 -4.16
N GLY A 67 -4.64 23.76 -5.01
CA GLY A 67 -3.46 24.62 -4.99
C GLY A 67 -3.55 25.73 -6.04
N VAL A 68 -2.46 26.48 -6.20
CA VAL A 68 -2.36 27.53 -7.22
C VAL A 68 -2.29 26.93 -8.62
N GLU A 69 -2.63 27.68 -9.67
CA GLU A 69 -2.33 27.30 -11.08
C GLU A 69 -2.79 25.90 -11.51
N GLY A 70 -3.87 25.37 -10.91
CA GLY A 70 -4.41 24.04 -11.23
C GLY A 70 -3.76 22.89 -10.46
N LEU A 71 -2.85 23.17 -9.52
CA LEU A 71 -2.36 22.20 -8.54
C LEU A 71 -3.54 21.59 -7.78
N ALA A 72 -3.49 20.29 -7.52
CA ALA A 72 -4.52 19.62 -6.75
C ALA A 72 -3.98 18.42 -5.98
N LEU A 73 -4.57 18.17 -4.83
CA LEU A 73 -4.38 16.97 -4.04
C LEU A 73 -5.75 16.31 -3.84
N ASP A 74 -5.96 15.16 -4.45
CA ASP A 74 -7.13 14.32 -4.20
C ASP A 74 -6.74 13.19 -3.24
N ILE A 75 -7.42 13.11 -2.09
CA ILE A 75 -7.23 12.07 -1.08
C ILE A 75 -8.46 11.17 -1.07
N ALA A 76 -8.29 9.88 -1.34
CA ALA A 76 -9.34 8.88 -1.25
C ALA A 76 -8.99 7.82 -0.19
N PRO A 77 -9.98 7.16 0.43
CA PRO A 77 -9.71 6.04 1.31
C PRO A 77 -8.97 4.91 0.56
N GLY A 78 -8.00 4.29 1.22
CA GLY A 78 -7.31 3.09 0.77
C GLY A 78 -8.05 1.81 1.17
N PRO A 79 -7.46 0.63 0.89
CA PRO A 79 -8.09 -0.66 1.16
C PRO A 79 -8.20 -0.96 2.67
N ASP A 80 -7.25 -0.47 3.47
CA ASP A 80 -7.21 -0.67 4.92
C ASP A 80 -7.38 0.65 5.66
N ALA A 81 -7.82 0.57 6.93
CA ALA A 81 -7.95 1.75 7.78
C ALA A 81 -6.63 2.51 7.91
N GLY A 82 -6.71 3.84 7.80
CA GLY A 82 -5.55 4.72 7.79
C GLY A 82 -4.67 4.61 6.54
N GLN A 83 -5.07 3.87 5.49
CA GLN A 83 -4.45 3.97 4.17
C GLN A 83 -5.22 4.93 3.28
N TYR A 84 -4.50 5.56 2.35
CA TYR A 84 -5.06 6.53 1.42
C TYR A 84 -4.52 6.31 0.01
N ALA A 85 -5.39 6.43 -0.99
CA ALA A 85 -4.98 6.65 -2.37
C ALA A 85 -4.84 8.16 -2.59
N LEU A 86 -3.61 8.60 -2.87
CA LEU A 86 -3.26 10.00 -3.05
C LEU A 86 -3.05 10.26 -4.53
N LYS A 87 -3.68 11.29 -5.08
CA LYS A 87 -3.38 11.78 -6.43
C LYS A 87 -2.96 13.24 -6.34
N VAL A 88 -1.71 13.51 -6.71
CA VAL A 88 -1.09 14.83 -6.66
C VAL A 88 -0.90 15.32 -8.09
N SER A 89 -1.54 16.43 -8.44
CA SER A 89 -1.39 17.13 -9.71
C SER A 89 -0.56 18.39 -9.47
N LEU A 90 0.58 18.46 -10.14
CA LEU A 90 1.51 19.57 -10.17
C LEU A 90 1.61 20.13 -11.62
N LEU A 91 2.43 21.16 -11.82
CA LEU A 91 2.62 21.77 -13.14
C LEU A 91 3.35 20.84 -14.14
N ASP A 92 4.17 19.93 -13.64
CA ASP A 92 4.98 18.99 -14.43
C ASP A 92 4.25 17.66 -14.70
N GLY A 93 3.17 17.37 -13.97
CA GLY A 93 2.39 16.16 -14.19
C GLY A 93 1.48 15.78 -13.02
N THR A 94 0.88 14.60 -13.13
CA THR A 94 0.06 14.00 -12.09
C THR A 94 0.65 12.67 -11.67
N GLY A 95 0.85 12.47 -10.37
CA GLY A 95 1.30 11.22 -9.76
C GLY A 95 0.26 10.64 -8.82
N THR A 96 0.26 9.32 -8.66
CA THR A 96 -0.59 8.59 -7.71
C THR A 96 0.29 7.83 -6.73
N TYR A 97 -0.05 7.88 -5.44
CA TYR A 97 0.75 7.31 -4.36
C TYR A 97 -0.16 6.59 -3.35
N VAL A 98 0.42 5.67 -2.59
CA VAL A 98 -0.22 5.10 -1.40
C VAL A 98 0.32 5.82 -0.18
N GLY A 99 -0.58 6.43 0.58
CA GLY A 99 -0.29 7.07 1.85
C GLY A 99 -0.75 6.23 3.03
N ARG A 100 -0.12 6.45 4.19
CA ARG A 100 -0.54 5.87 5.46
C ARG A 100 -0.56 6.93 6.56
N ALA A 101 -1.59 6.90 7.38
CA ALA A 101 -1.74 7.74 8.55
C ALA A 101 -0.55 7.54 9.50
N ASP A 102 -0.03 8.65 10.00
CA ASP A 102 1.03 8.75 11.00
C ASP A 102 0.71 9.91 11.93
N GLY A 103 -0.07 9.62 12.98
CA GLY A 103 -0.58 10.65 13.88
C GLY A 103 -1.41 11.69 13.13
N GLU A 104 -0.91 12.92 13.07
CA GLU A 104 -1.54 14.05 12.38
C GLU A 104 -0.98 14.30 10.97
N ALA A 105 -0.36 13.30 10.35
CA ALA A 105 0.18 13.37 8.99
C ALA A 105 -0.17 12.12 8.17
N ILE A 106 -0.04 12.23 6.84
CA ILE A 106 -0.05 11.07 5.93
C ILE A 106 1.36 10.92 5.35
N ARG A 107 2.06 9.84 5.70
CA ARG A 107 3.35 9.50 5.09
C ARG A 107 3.15 8.73 3.80
N PHE A 108 3.96 9.04 2.79
CA PHE A 108 3.99 8.31 1.51
C PHE A 108 5.39 8.38 0.89
N THR A 109 5.64 7.57 -0.14
CA THR A 109 6.91 7.60 -0.88
C THR A 109 6.71 8.16 -2.28
N ARG A 110 7.53 9.16 -2.65
CA ARG A 110 7.60 9.75 -4.00
C ARG A 110 9.05 9.77 -4.45
N ASP A 111 9.33 9.18 -5.60
CA ASP A 111 10.69 9.12 -6.19
C ASP A 111 11.75 8.56 -5.24
N GLY A 112 11.39 7.55 -4.44
CA GLY A 112 12.28 6.94 -3.44
C GLY A 112 12.54 7.78 -2.20
N ARG A 113 11.85 8.91 -2.02
CA ARG A 113 11.91 9.75 -0.82
C ARG A 113 10.64 9.62 0.00
N GLU A 114 10.78 9.58 1.31
CA GLU A 114 9.65 9.72 2.22
C GLU A 114 9.17 11.17 2.23
N GLU A 115 7.86 11.33 2.07
CA GLU A 115 7.14 12.60 2.08
C GLU A 115 6.02 12.52 3.12
N SER A 116 5.53 13.67 3.55
CA SER A 116 4.37 13.76 4.44
C SER A 116 3.39 14.82 3.98
N ILE A 117 2.10 14.50 3.93
CA ILE A 117 1.04 15.52 3.89
C ILE A 117 0.73 15.90 5.34
N ARG A 118 0.74 17.19 5.65
CA ARG A 118 0.41 17.72 6.97
C ARG A 118 -0.53 18.92 6.88
N LYS A 119 -1.20 19.24 7.99
CA LYS A 119 -1.93 20.51 8.11
C LYS A 119 -0.97 21.71 7.99
N ALA A 120 -1.48 22.77 7.38
CA ALA A 120 -0.80 24.04 7.22
C ALA A 120 -1.84 25.17 7.13
N SER A 121 -1.39 26.40 7.35
CA SER A 121 -2.06 27.60 6.83
C SER A 121 -1.55 27.93 5.43
N GLY A 122 -2.31 28.72 4.69
CA GLY A 122 -1.91 29.20 3.38
C GLY A 122 -0.62 30.04 3.42
N ASP A 123 -0.37 30.73 4.54
CA ASP A 123 0.87 31.47 4.77
C ASP A 123 2.09 30.53 4.87
N GLU A 124 1.94 29.39 5.56
CA GLU A 124 2.99 28.37 5.68
C GLU A 124 3.30 27.65 4.36
N THR A 125 2.38 27.67 3.39
CA THR A 125 2.63 27.04 2.08
C THR A 125 3.67 27.78 1.24
N GLY A 126 3.96 29.05 1.56
CA GLY A 126 4.80 29.93 0.74
C GLY A 126 4.13 30.40 -0.56
N LEU A 127 2.88 30.01 -0.81
CA LEU A 127 2.15 30.33 -2.04
C LEU A 127 1.29 31.57 -1.85
N LYS A 128 1.65 32.67 -2.52
CA LYS A 128 0.98 33.98 -2.40
C LYS A 128 -0.55 33.93 -2.55
N TYR A 129 -1.07 33.12 -3.46
CA TYR A 129 -2.52 33.02 -3.69
C TYR A 129 -3.27 32.23 -2.63
N LEU A 130 -2.55 31.49 -1.78
CA LEU A 130 -3.12 30.78 -0.64
C LEU A 130 -3.01 31.59 0.66
N ALA A 131 -2.18 32.64 0.70
CA ALA A 131 -1.94 33.47 1.88
C ALA A 131 -3.25 33.90 2.58
N GLY A 132 -3.26 33.83 3.91
CA GLY A 132 -4.42 34.11 4.75
C GLY A 132 -5.41 32.94 4.91
N LYS A 133 -5.42 31.93 4.02
CA LYS A 133 -6.26 30.72 4.20
C LYS A 133 -5.81 29.89 5.40
N LYS A 134 -6.74 29.20 6.05
CA LYS A 134 -6.46 28.45 7.30
C LYS A 134 -6.73 26.95 7.22
N ASP A 135 -7.56 26.52 6.28
CA ASP A 135 -7.78 25.10 6.02
C ASP A 135 -6.93 24.65 4.83
N CYS A 136 -5.67 24.33 5.10
CA CYS A 136 -4.75 23.87 4.07
C CYS A 136 -3.99 22.62 4.49
N LEU A 137 -3.57 21.88 3.48
CA LEU A 137 -2.60 20.81 3.57
C LEU A 137 -1.36 21.19 2.78
N MET A 138 -0.22 20.64 3.19
CA MET A 138 1.04 20.86 2.52
C MET A 138 1.88 19.59 2.51
N ILE A 139 2.55 19.33 1.38
CA ILE A 139 3.57 18.29 1.25
C ILE A 139 4.95 18.89 1.56
N ARG A 140 5.27 19.98 0.86
CA ARG A 140 6.50 20.79 1.01
C ARG A 140 6.16 22.25 0.82
N GLU A 141 7.07 23.13 1.22
CA GLU A 141 6.97 24.54 0.84
C GLU A 141 6.88 24.66 -0.70
N GLY A 142 5.92 25.43 -1.19
CA GLY A 142 5.57 25.51 -2.61
C GLY A 142 4.58 24.44 -3.11
N GLU A 143 4.28 23.42 -2.31
CA GLU A 143 3.30 22.35 -2.61
C GLU A 143 2.16 22.36 -1.58
N GLY A 144 1.41 23.47 -1.58
CA GLY A 144 0.26 23.70 -0.71
C GLY A 144 -1.08 23.60 -1.43
N PHE A 145 -2.09 23.08 -0.72
CA PHE A 145 -3.44 22.89 -1.22
C PHE A 145 -4.44 23.29 -0.13
N CYS A 146 -5.36 24.19 -0.42
CA CYS A 146 -6.35 24.65 0.55
C CYS A 146 -7.77 24.24 0.16
N ARG A 147 -8.62 24.21 1.17
CA ARG A 147 -10.07 24.36 1.09
C ARG A 147 -10.42 25.74 1.65
N ASP A 148 -11.65 26.19 1.39
CA ASP A 148 -12.09 27.56 1.69
C ASP A 148 -11.79 28.01 3.13
#